data_AF-A0A314KXE9-F1
#
_entry.id   AF-A0A314KXE9-F1
#
_cell.length_a   1.000
_cell.length_b   1.000
_cell.length_c   1.000
_cell.angle_alpha   90.00
_cell.angle_beta   90.00
_cell.angle_gamma   90.00
#
_symmetry.space_group_name_H-M   'P 1'
#
loop_
_entity.id
_entity.type
_entity.pdbx_description
1 polymer ?
#
loop_
_entity_poly.entity_id
_entity_poly.type
_entity_poly.pdbx_seq_one_letter_code
_entity_poly.pdbx_strand_id
1 'polypeptide(L)'
;DDLDQIEAQIPITLCKLEKVFPPSLFDVMVHLPTHLANEAKLTGPVQYRWMYPIERWLYFLKPLIGNRACPEGSIAEGYLANECMTLCSRYLHRIDTKFSRPERNYDGGLRNSDGGLSLFCKSGKTLGAPKQHDLEADELEQAHIYIQKNCDEVLPFLEEFAQIHVDSTQHLSDTEWNRQFIEWFKDRVAQLYKGDNSQLMEDLLVLSRGPTQYVLHYNGYIVNGYRFHVEDYDKHLRTQNCGVVVVGETGEHSKNIDYYGVLTDVVELQFTGRRVILFQCNWFDMYDKKKGIKTDEYGIVSVNWGRFLKTSEPFNENEVASTVKATAKYAFVAPGAIGKGRGRGLKSICSLGVRGSNKCKEVASLEVGEKLKVTFYNNRTVGKNSNLFSRHLGKIVRDRNICPLGVASWDRIKEEKLNHMWAAVTDKFESDDMDIHRNHILGWMKELWNKRRGQLHANYVKGKPIQEALKNVPKGVDKKQWEWLVKEHFATESFQARSNRNAANRTKLKMLHHIGSKPIREIIYQKGGKDGKPPDLATIFFETRKKNNIL
;
A
#
# COMPACT_ATOMS: atom_id res chain seq x y z
N ASP A 1 9.90 -29.13 37.84
CA ASP A 1 8.51 -29.62 37.82
C ASP A 1 7.64 -28.78 36.88
N ASP A 2 7.21 -27.56 37.24
CA ASP A 2 6.32 -26.75 36.37
C ASP A 2 6.94 -26.38 35.01
N LEU A 3 8.23 -26.02 34.99
CA LEU A 3 8.94 -25.67 33.75
C LEU A 3 9.16 -26.89 32.84
N ASP A 4 9.26 -28.10 33.41
CA ASP A 4 9.38 -29.35 32.64
C ASP A 4 8.05 -29.70 31.97
N GLN A 5 6.94 -29.49 32.69
CA GLN A 5 5.60 -29.66 32.15
C GLN A 5 5.33 -28.66 31.01
N ILE A 6 5.71 -27.39 31.20
CA ILE A 6 5.54 -26.34 30.18
C ILE A 6 6.38 -26.64 28.93
N GLU A 7 7.64 -27.06 29.10
CA GLU A 7 8.51 -27.44 27.97
C GLU A 7 7.91 -28.57 27.13
N ALA A 8 7.31 -29.58 27.78
CA ALA A 8 6.64 -30.67 27.08
C ALA A 8 5.32 -30.24 26.40
N GLN A 9 4.59 -29.29 26.97
CA GLN A 9 3.27 -28.86 26.48
C GLN A 9 3.32 -27.83 25.35
N ILE A 10 4.35 -26.97 25.30
CA ILE A 10 4.45 -25.91 24.29
C ILE A 10 4.49 -26.47 22.85
N PRO A 11 5.31 -27.50 22.52
CA PRO A 11 5.31 -28.10 21.20
C PRO A 11 3.95 -28.71 20.84
N ILE A 12 3.28 -29.36 21.79
CA ILE A 12 1.94 -29.96 21.59
C ILE A 12 0.92 -28.86 21.27
N THR A 13 0.99 -27.73 21.97
CA THR A 13 0.10 -26.58 21.75
C THR A 13 0.35 -25.93 20.39
N LEU A 14 1.61 -25.74 20.00
CA LEU A 14 1.97 -25.22 18.67
C LEU A 14 1.45 -26.14 17.55
N CYS A 15 1.65 -27.45 17.67
CA CYS A 15 1.11 -28.43 16.71
C CYS A 15 -0.43 -28.41 16.64
N LYS A 16 -1.13 -28.11 17.74
CA LYS A 16 -2.59 -27.94 17.73
C LYS A 16 -2.99 -26.64 17.03
N LEU A 17 -2.26 -25.55 17.24
CA LEU A 17 -2.50 -24.28 16.58
C LEU A 17 -2.23 -24.38 15.07
N GLU A 18 -1.19 -25.11 14.65
CA GLU A 18 -0.84 -25.34 13.24
C GLU A 18 -1.95 -26.05 12.46
N LYS A 19 -2.79 -26.83 13.14
CA LYS A 19 -3.96 -27.48 12.52
C LYS A 19 -5.12 -26.53 12.26
N VAL A 20 -5.19 -25.41 12.99
CA VAL A 20 -6.33 -24.47 12.95
C VAL A 20 -6.00 -23.22 12.13
N PHE A 21 -4.75 -22.76 12.20
CA PHE A 21 -4.31 -21.50 11.60
C PHE A 21 -3.47 -21.74 10.34
N PRO A 22 -3.51 -20.81 9.36
CA PRO A 22 -2.73 -20.94 8.14
C PRO A 22 -1.22 -20.92 8.42
N PRO A 23 -0.39 -21.60 7.60
CA PRO A 23 1.07 -21.63 7.78
C PRO A 23 1.74 -20.25 7.81
N SER A 24 1.11 -19.22 7.26
CA SER A 24 1.60 -17.84 7.30
C SER A 24 1.58 -17.19 8.69
N LEU A 25 0.85 -17.77 9.66
CA LEU A 25 0.84 -17.32 11.05
C LEU A 25 2.10 -17.78 11.80
N PHE A 26 2.67 -18.94 11.44
CA PHE A 26 3.79 -19.58 12.14
C PHE A 26 5.13 -19.06 11.63
N ASP A 27 5.42 -17.79 11.93
CA ASP A 27 6.76 -17.25 11.76
C ASP A 27 7.66 -17.58 12.95
N VAL A 28 8.92 -17.13 12.90
CA VAL A 28 9.93 -17.39 13.94
C VAL A 28 9.44 -16.95 15.33
N MET A 29 8.61 -15.90 15.42
CA MET A 29 8.13 -15.39 16.70
C MET A 29 7.17 -16.36 17.39
N VAL A 30 6.37 -17.09 16.62
CA VAL A 30 5.42 -18.07 17.17
C VAL A 30 6.13 -19.33 17.67
N HIS A 31 7.35 -19.60 17.20
CA HIS A 31 8.17 -20.72 17.67
C HIS A 31 9.10 -20.37 18.85
N LEU A 32 9.36 -19.10 19.13
CA LEU A 32 10.17 -18.65 20.27
C LEU A 32 9.74 -19.24 21.63
N PRO A 33 8.43 -19.43 21.94
CA PRO A 33 8.02 -20.03 23.19
C PRO A 33 8.63 -21.40 23.49
N THR A 34 9.02 -22.17 22.46
CA THR A 34 9.65 -23.49 22.65
C THR A 34 10.98 -23.40 23.41
N HIS A 35 11.66 -22.26 23.33
CA HIS A 35 12.95 -22.04 24.00
C HIS A 35 12.81 -21.39 25.38
N LEU A 36 11.67 -20.74 25.68
CA LEU A 36 11.50 -19.96 26.91
C LEU A 36 11.59 -20.80 28.18
N ALA A 37 11.05 -22.02 28.17
CA ALA A 37 11.10 -22.91 29.34
C ALA A 37 12.54 -23.35 29.63
N ASN A 38 13.31 -23.73 28.60
CA ASN A 38 14.71 -24.09 28.73
C ASN A 38 15.59 -22.93 29.14
N GLU A 39 15.37 -21.75 28.56
CA GLU A 39 16.08 -20.55 28.96
C GLU A 39 15.81 -20.20 30.44
N ALA A 40 14.56 -20.29 30.89
CA ALA A 40 14.18 -20.05 32.28
C ALA A 40 14.85 -21.04 33.25
N LYS A 41 14.98 -22.32 32.86
CA LYS A 41 15.72 -23.33 33.66
C LYS A 41 17.21 -23.01 33.77
N LEU A 42 17.84 -22.66 32.65
CA LEU A 42 19.30 -22.46 32.59
C LEU A 42 19.75 -21.17 33.27
N THR A 43 18.94 -20.12 33.17
CA THR A 43 19.40 -18.76 33.47
C THR A 43 18.44 -17.99 34.38
N GLY A 44 17.44 -18.67 34.94
CA GLY A 44 16.51 -18.12 35.93
C GLY A 44 15.43 -17.22 35.33
N PRO A 45 14.66 -16.51 36.18
CA PRO A 45 13.51 -15.71 35.76
C PRO A 45 13.85 -14.68 34.68
N VAL A 46 12.98 -14.60 33.68
CA VAL A 46 13.11 -13.75 32.50
C VAL A 46 13.28 -12.26 32.83
N GLN A 47 12.65 -11.79 33.90
CA GLN A 47 12.66 -10.39 34.34
C GLN A 47 14.06 -9.82 34.62
N TYR A 48 15.04 -10.66 34.95
CA TYR A 48 16.41 -10.23 35.24
C TYR A 48 17.34 -10.27 34.01
N ARG A 49 16.86 -10.75 32.86
CA ARG A 49 17.67 -10.97 31.64
C ARG A 49 17.13 -10.23 30.42
N TRP A 50 15.87 -9.82 30.45
CA TRP A 50 15.29 -9.09 29.34
C TRP A 50 15.78 -7.65 29.30
N MET A 51 16.33 -7.28 28.15
CA MET A 51 16.64 -5.89 27.81
C MET A 51 15.38 -5.06 27.58
N TYR A 52 14.23 -5.69 27.37
CA TYR A 52 12.99 -5.00 27.00
C TYR A 52 12.59 -3.84 27.93
N PRO A 53 12.62 -3.96 29.28
CA PRO A 53 12.34 -2.83 30.17
C PRO A 53 13.36 -1.69 30.01
N ILE A 54 14.64 -2.03 29.85
CA ILE A 54 15.73 -1.07 29.64
C ILE A 54 15.58 -0.35 28.29
N GLU A 55 15.33 -1.10 27.21
CA GLU A 55 15.10 -0.56 25.88
C GLU A 55 13.87 0.34 25.82
N ARG A 56 12.79 -0.04 26.50
CA ARG A 56 11.57 0.78 26.61
C ARG A 56 11.84 2.06 27.38
N TRP A 57 12.64 1.99 28.44
CA TRP A 57 13.08 3.17 29.19
C TRP A 57 13.94 4.09 28.33
N LEU A 58 14.95 3.56 27.64
CA LEU A 58 15.79 4.31 26.71
C LEU A 58 14.98 4.92 25.56
N TYR A 59 13.97 4.21 25.05
CA TYR A 59 13.04 4.73 24.05
C TYR A 59 12.22 5.91 24.58
N PHE A 60 11.83 5.89 25.85
CA PHE A 60 11.16 7.01 26.51
C PHE A 60 12.10 8.21 26.72
N LEU A 61 13.37 7.98 27.09
CA LEU A 61 14.34 9.06 27.31
C LEU A 61 14.82 9.70 26.00
N LYS A 62 14.88 8.94 24.90
CA LYS A 62 15.46 9.39 23.62
C LYS A 62 14.85 10.67 23.06
N PRO A 63 13.50 10.88 23.04
CA PRO A 63 12.89 12.13 22.62
C PRO A 63 13.17 13.32 23.56
N LEU A 64 13.56 13.09 24.81
CA LEU A 64 13.87 14.15 25.78
C LEU A 64 15.23 14.81 25.51
N ILE A 65 16.05 14.21 24.64
CA ILE A 65 17.36 14.74 24.24
C ILE A 65 17.14 15.82 23.15
N GLY A 66 16.85 17.04 23.57
CA GLY A 66 16.79 18.23 22.72
C GLY A 66 18.18 18.75 22.36
N ASN A 67 19.09 18.82 23.34
CA ASN A 67 20.49 19.21 23.14
C ASN A 67 21.42 17.99 23.25
N ARG A 68 22.08 17.62 22.15
CA ARG A 68 23.01 16.49 22.11
C ARG A 68 24.38 16.78 22.74
N ALA A 69 24.72 18.05 22.96
CA ALA A 69 25.98 18.43 23.61
C ALA A 69 25.95 18.18 25.13
N CYS A 70 24.76 18.19 25.74
CA CYS A 70 24.54 17.92 27.17
C CYS A 70 23.30 17.01 27.35
N PRO A 71 23.39 15.73 26.96
CA PRO A 71 22.22 14.85 26.92
C PRO A 71 21.63 14.58 28.31
N GLU A 72 22.45 14.50 29.36
CA GLU A 72 21.99 14.25 30.73
C GLU A 72 21.14 15.39 31.27
N GLY A 73 21.59 16.63 31.09
CA GLY A 73 20.84 17.83 31.49
C GLY A 73 19.52 17.97 30.72
N SER A 74 19.56 17.72 29.40
CA SER A 74 18.35 17.74 28.56
C SER A 74 17.33 16.68 28.97
N ILE A 75 17.79 15.47 29.32
CA ILE A 75 16.92 14.40 29.82
C ILE A 75 16.31 14.80 31.17
N ALA A 76 17.10 15.36 32.09
CA ALA A 76 16.62 15.77 33.42
C ALA A 76 15.52 16.84 33.32
N GLU A 77 15.73 17.88 32.50
CA GLU A 77 14.72 18.91 32.26
C GLU A 77 13.46 18.36 31.58
N GLY A 78 13.63 17.54 30.53
CA GLY A 78 12.51 16.92 29.82
C GLY A 78 11.70 15.97 30.71
N TYR A 79 12.38 15.25 31.61
CA TYR A 79 11.75 14.38 32.59
C TYR A 79 10.93 15.20 33.60
N LEU A 80 11.52 16.26 34.16
CA LEU A 80 10.84 17.16 35.09
C LEU A 80 9.58 17.77 34.46
N ALA A 81 9.68 18.25 33.21
CA ALA A 81 8.54 18.78 32.47
C ALA A 81 7.43 17.72 32.30
N ASN A 82 7.79 16.48 31.96
CA ASN A 82 6.81 15.40 31.80
C ASN A 82 6.14 15.00 33.13
N GLU A 83 6.86 15.01 34.25
CA GLU A 83 6.30 14.80 35.59
C GLU A 83 5.35 15.93 35.99
N CYS A 84 5.75 17.19 35.81
CA CYS A 84 4.91 18.36 36.05
C CYS A 84 3.63 18.29 35.22
N MET A 85 3.72 17.99 33.92
CA MET A 85 2.55 17.83 33.06
C MET A 85 1.66 16.65 33.47
N THR A 86 2.26 15.55 33.95
CA THR A 86 1.51 14.41 34.50
C THR A 86 0.77 14.79 35.77
N LEU A 87 1.38 15.58 36.65
CA LEU A 87 0.71 16.09 37.84
C LEU A 87 -0.44 17.04 37.47
N CYS A 88 -0.19 18.02 36.60
CA CYS A 88 -1.21 18.94 36.11
C CYS A 88 -2.38 18.21 35.44
N SER A 89 -2.13 17.11 34.73
CA SER A 89 -3.16 16.31 34.07
C SER A 89 -4.23 15.77 35.03
N ARG A 90 -3.90 15.57 36.31
CA ARG A 90 -4.86 15.12 37.34
C ARG A 90 -5.89 16.17 37.71
N TYR A 91 -5.58 17.45 37.49
CA TYR A 91 -6.43 18.59 37.86
C TYR A 91 -7.08 19.27 36.64
N LEU A 92 -6.56 19.04 35.43
CA LEU A 92 -7.05 19.63 34.18
C LEU A 92 -8.04 18.69 33.47
N HIS A 93 -9.26 18.57 34.01
CA HIS A 93 -10.28 17.66 33.46
C HIS A 93 -10.88 18.09 32.10
N ARG A 94 -10.70 19.35 31.70
CA ARG A 94 -11.28 19.91 30.47
C ARG A 94 -10.31 19.96 29.28
N ILE A 95 -9.07 19.52 29.47
CA ILE A 95 -8.01 19.61 28.45
C ILE A 95 -7.57 18.19 28.11
N ASP A 96 -7.26 17.95 26.84
CA ASP A 96 -6.68 16.69 26.40
C ASP A 96 -5.27 16.52 26.98
N THR A 97 -5.11 15.48 27.81
CA THR A 97 -3.83 15.12 28.43
C THR A 97 -3.30 13.84 27.79
N LYS A 98 -2.05 13.46 28.09
CA LYS A 98 -1.50 12.18 27.61
C LYS A 98 -2.36 10.97 27.99
N PHE A 99 -3.10 11.04 29.09
CA PHE A 99 -3.93 9.98 29.64
C PHE A 99 -5.40 10.08 29.22
N SER A 100 -5.92 11.30 29.05
CA SER A 100 -7.32 11.55 28.65
C SER A 100 -7.51 11.75 27.15
N ARG A 101 -6.43 11.97 26.39
CA ARG A 101 -6.53 12.18 24.93
C ARG A 101 -7.26 11.01 24.29
N PRO A 102 -8.26 11.27 23.45
CA PRO A 102 -8.94 10.21 22.73
C PRO A 102 -8.00 9.44 21.80
N GLU A 103 -8.42 8.25 21.39
CA GLU A 103 -7.67 7.45 20.42
C GLU A 103 -7.41 8.22 19.12
N ARG A 104 -6.38 7.81 18.39
CA ARG A 104 -5.89 8.52 17.18
C ARG A 104 -6.98 8.75 16.11
N ASN A 105 -7.97 7.86 16.06
CA ASN A 105 -9.11 7.93 15.14
C ASN A 105 -10.44 8.07 15.89
N TYR A 106 -10.44 8.69 17.07
CA TYR A 106 -11.67 9.01 17.76
C TYR A 106 -12.49 10.02 16.96
N ASP A 107 -13.75 9.67 16.72
CA ASP A 107 -14.72 10.39 15.90
C ASP A 107 -15.67 11.29 16.72
N GLY A 108 -15.52 11.30 18.04
CA GLY A 108 -16.39 12.05 18.96
C GLY A 108 -17.45 11.20 19.66
N GLY A 109 -17.52 9.89 19.38
CA GLY A 109 -18.53 8.98 19.96
C GLY A 109 -19.94 9.21 19.42
N LEU A 110 -20.90 8.36 19.78
CA LEU A 110 -22.29 8.53 19.34
C LEU A 110 -22.90 9.76 20.03
N ARG A 111 -23.38 10.74 19.27
CA ARG A 111 -24.20 11.80 19.84
C ARG A 111 -25.61 11.23 20.03
N ASN A 112 -26.12 11.29 21.25
CA ASN A 112 -27.53 10.97 21.50
C ASN A 112 -28.37 11.93 20.66
N SER A 113 -29.36 11.40 19.94
CA SER A 113 -30.32 12.25 19.26
C SER A 113 -31.19 12.93 20.31
N ASP A 114 -31.34 14.24 20.22
CA ASP A 114 -32.25 15.02 21.09
C ASP A 114 -33.72 14.81 20.66
N GLY A 115 -34.09 13.59 20.24
CA GLY A 115 -35.39 13.26 19.63
C GLY A 115 -35.53 13.60 18.14
N GLY A 116 -34.44 13.98 17.47
CA GLY A 116 -34.39 14.29 16.03
C GLY A 116 -33.88 13.15 15.13
N LEU A 117 -33.71 13.43 13.83
CA LEU A 117 -33.28 12.44 12.84
C LEU A 117 -31.86 11.93 13.13
N SER A 118 -31.69 10.60 13.08
CA SER A 118 -30.40 9.94 13.33
C SER A 118 -29.32 10.37 12.32
N LEU A 119 -29.73 10.72 11.10
CA LEU A 119 -28.90 11.23 10.01
C LEU A 119 -28.06 12.45 10.43
N PHE A 120 -28.66 13.42 11.13
CA PHE A 120 -27.98 14.65 11.55
C PHE A 120 -27.13 14.47 12.82
N CYS A 121 -27.26 13.33 13.49
CA CYS A 121 -26.55 13.02 14.73
C CYS A 121 -25.29 12.19 14.49
N LYS A 122 -25.00 11.79 13.24
CA LYS A 122 -23.81 10.99 12.91
C LYS A 122 -22.54 11.75 13.25
N SER A 123 -21.73 11.15 14.12
CA SER A 123 -20.45 11.69 14.54
C SER A 123 -19.36 11.44 13.52
N GLY A 124 -18.38 12.33 13.52
CA GLY A 124 -17.19 12.21 12.73
C GLY A 124 -16.39 13.49 12.71
N LYS A 125 -15.13 13.35 12.32
CA LYS A 125 -14.15 14.44 12.36
C LYS A 125 -13.53 14.63 10.99
N THR A 126 -13.68 15.83 10.45
CA THR A 126 -13.07 16.23 9.18
C THR A 126 -11.55 16.37 9.34
N LEU A 127 -10.81 16.07 8.27
CA LEU A 127 -9.36 16.16 8.24
C LEU A 127 -8.89 17.20 7.22
N GLY A 128 -8.07 18.14 7.70
CA GLY A 128 -7.58 19.26 6.91
C GLY A 128 -8.53 20.44 6.93
N ALA A 129 -8.14 21.52 6.24
CA ALA A 129 -8.99 22.69 6.07
C ALA A 129 -10.09 22.39 5.02
N PRO A 130 -11.32 22.90 5.23
CA PRO A 130 -12.39 22.78 4.25
C PRO A 130 -12.03 23.54 2.97
N LYS A 131 -12.45 23.00 1.82
CA LYS A 131 -12.44 23.70 0.54
C LYS A 131 -13.88 23.95 0.12
N GLN A 132 -14.20 25.18 -0.23
CA GLN A 132 -15.51 25.50 -0.80
C GLN A 132 -15.48 25.23 -2.30
N HIS A 133 -16.43 24.44 -2.77
CA HIS A 133 -16.68 24.19 -4.19
C HIS A 133 -18.15 23.84 -4.33
N ASP A 134 -18.84 24.45 -5.29
CA ASP A 134 -20.26 24.19 -5.49
C ASP A 134 -20.46 22.89 -6.29
N LEU A 135 -21.53 22.15 -6.02
CA LEU A 135 -21.93 21.00 -6.82
C LEU A 135 -22.78 21.46 -8.00
N GLU A 136 -22.75 20.70 -9.11
CA GLU A 136 -23.70 20.91 -10.20
C GLU A 136 -25.14 20.65 -9.70
N ALA A 137 -26.14 21.30 -10.30
CA ALA A 137 -27.53 21.17 -9.86
C ALA A 137 -28.02 19.71 -9.84
N ASP A 138 -27.65 18.95 -10.88
CA ASP A 138 -27.98 17.53 -11.00
C ASP A 138 -27.29 16.68 -9.91
N GLU A 139 -26.04 17.00 -9.56
CA GLU A 139 -25.29 16.30 -8.51
C GLU A 139 -25.88 16.59 -7.12
N LEU A 140 -26.32 17.84 -6.89
CA LEU A 140 -26.96 18.25 -5.65
C LEU A 140 -28.33 17.57 -5.48
N GLU A 141 -29.12 17.49 -6.55
CA GLU A 141 -30.41 16.78 -6.56
C GLU A 141 -30.21 15.28 -6.30
N GLN A 142 -29.21 14.66 -6.94
CA GLN A 142 -28.83 13.26 -6.70
C GLN A 142 -28.41 13.01 -5.26
N ALA A 143 -27.59 13.90 -4.69
CA ALA A 143 -27.18 13.79 -3.30
C ALA A 143 -28.37 13.96 -2.34
N HIS A 144 -29.31 14.86 -2.65
CA HIS A 144 -30.51 15.09 -1.85
C HIS A 144 -31.44 13.87 -1.84
N ILE A 145 -31.78 13.31 -3.01
CA ILE A 145 -32.62 12.10 -3.08
C ILE A 145 -31.92 10.88 -2.46
N TYR A 146 -30.60 10.77 -2.62
CA TYR A 146 -29.82 9.71 -1.99
C TYR A 146 -29.97 9.77 -0.46
N ILE A 147 -29.82 10.96 0.12
CA ILE A 147 -30.00 11.17 1.55
C ILE A 147 -31.42 10.77 1.99
N GLN A 148 -32.46 11.20 1.27
CA GLN A 148 -33.84 10.88 1.60
C GLN A 148 -34.11 9.37 1.55
N LYS A 149 -33.64 8.68 0.51
CA LYS A 149 -33.82 7.22 0.35
C LYS A 149 -33.09 6.38 1.40
N ASN A 150 -32.02 6.91 2.00
CA ASN A 150 -31.22 6.22 3.02
C ASN A 150 -31.57 6.67 4.45
N CYS A 151 -32.70 7.36 4.63
CA CYS A 151 -33.21 7.77 5.93
C CYS A 151 -34.38 6.86 6.32
N ASP A 152 -34.26 6.12 7.43
CA ASP A 152 -35.25 5.14 7.86
C ASP A 152 -36.63 5.77 8.09
N GLU A 153 -36.64 7.01 8.61
CA GLU A 153 -37.84 7.78 8.89
C GLU A 153 -38.55 8.27 7.61
N VAL A 154 -37.87 8.25 6.45
CA VAL A 154 -38.44 8.63 5.14
C VAL A 154 -39.01 7.42 4.38
N LEU A 155 -38.62 6.19 4.75
CA LEU A 155 -39.10 4.97 4.09
C LEU A 155 -40.64 4.87 4.01
N PRO A 156 -41.43 5.19 5.06
CA PRO A 156 -42.89 5.15 4.96
C PRO A 156 -43.46 6.11 3.93
N PHE A 157 -42.81 7.26 3.71
CA PHE A 157 -43.24 8.24 2.71
C PHE A 157 -42.93 7.78 1.29
N LEU A 158 -41.84 7.04 1.09
CA LEU A 158 -41.53 6.42 -0.20
C LEU A 158 -42.58 5.37 -0.57
N GLU A 159 -43.01 4.56 0.39
CA GLU A 159 -44.08 3.57 0.21
C GLU A 159 -45.44 4.25 -0.05
N GLU A 160 -45.80 5.28 0.73
CA GLU A 160 -47.02 6.06 0.53
C GLU A 160 -47.06 6.69 -0.87
N PHE A 161 -45.97 7.32 -1.29
CA PHE A 161 -45.88 7.92 -2.62
C PHE A 161 -46.02 6.88 -3.73
N ALA A 162 -45.36 5.74 -3.59
CA ALA A 162 -45.44 4.64 -4.55
C ALA A 162 -46.87 4.09 -4.67
N GLN A 163 -47.62 4.00 -3.57
CA GLN A 163 -49.01 3.53 -3.56
C GLN A 163 -50.00 4.54 -4.16
N ILE A 164 -49.79 5.84 -3.94
CA ILE A 164 -50.68 6.90 -4.48
C ILE A 164 -50.49 7.04 -6.00
N HIS A 165 -49.29 6.78 -6.52
CA HIS A 165 -48.94 7.04 -7.92
C HIS A 165 -48.74 5.78 -8.77
N VAL A 166 -49.27 4.62 -8.35
CA VAL A 166 -49.13 3.32 -9.07
C VAL A 166 -49.49 3.42 -10.56
N ASP A 167 -50.54 4.16 -10.91
CA ASP A 167 -51.05 4.26 -12.29
C ASP A 167 -50.30 5.33 -13.14
N SER A 168 -49.63 6.29 -12.50
CA SER A 168 -48.91 7.39 -13.18
C SER A 168 -47.41 7.13 -13.35
N THR A 169 -46.87 6.08 -12.70
CA THR A 169 -45.43 5.83 -12.59
C THR A 169 -44.89 4.74 -13.52
N GLN A 170 -45.76 3.94 -14.17
CA GLN A 170 -45.34 2.82 -15.04
C GLN A 170 -44.50 3.20 -16.28
N HIS A 171 -44.44 4.50 -16.62
CA HIS A 171 -43.68 5.00 -17.79
C HIS A 171 -42.70 6.14 -17.46
N LEU A 172 -42.51 6.49 -16.18
CA LEU A 172 -41.60 7.56 -15.79
C LEU A 172 -40.16 7.06 -15.70
N SER A 173 -39.20 7.88 -16.14
CA SER A 173 -37.78 7.64 -15.87
C SER A 173 -37.48 7.78 -14.37
N ASP A 174 -36.50 7.05 -13.85
CA ASP A 174 -36.08 7.12 -12.43
C ASP A 174 -35.81 8.56 -11.98
N THR A 175 -35.23 9.39 -12.85
CA THR A 175 -34.96 10.81 -12.58
C THR A 175 -36.23 11.63 -12.39
N GLU A 176 -37.23 11.38 -13.24
CA GLU A 176 -38.50 12.09 -13.16
C GLU A 176 -39.31 11.65 -11.93
N TRP A 177 -39.28 10.36 -11.62
CA TRP A 177 -39.86 9.83 -10.38
C TRP A 177 -39.25 10.48 -9.13
N ASN A 178 -37.91 10.59 -9.09
CA ASN A 178 -37.20 11.21 -7.96
C ASN A 178 -37.60 12.68 -7.79
N ARG A 179 -37.71 13.43 -8.89
CA ARG A 179 -38.08 14.85 -8.85
C ARG A 179 -39.50 15.05 -8.31
N GLN A 180 -40.46 14.27 -8.80
CA GLN A 180 -41.83 14.30 -8.32
C GLN A 180 -41.94 13.90 -6.84
N PHE A 181 -41.17 12.90 -6.41
CA PHE A 181 -41.11 12.51 -5.01
C PHE A 181 -40.57 13.64 -4.12
N ILE A 182 -39.49 14.34 -4.51
CA ILE A 182 -38.92 15.44 -3.72
C ILE A 182 -39.96 16.54 -3.50
N GLU A 183 -40.66 16.95 -4.56
CA GLU A 183 -41.69 17.98 -4.49
C GLU A 183 -42.88 17.53 -3.62
N TRP A 184 -43.39 16.32 -3.84
CA TRP A 184 -44.48 15.75 -3.05
C TRP A 184 -44.11 15.59 -1.57
N PHE A 185 -42.90 15.09 -1.27
CA PHE A 185 -42.42 14.89 0.10
C PHE A 185 -42.32 16.21 0.85
N LYS A 186 -41.85 17.27 0.18
CA LYS A 186 -41.81 18.62 0.74
C LYS A 186 -43.20 19.12 1.13
N ASP A 187 -44.19 18.97 0.26
CA ASP A 187 -45.56 19.41 0.53
C ASP A 187 -46.22 18.56 1.61
N ARG A 188 -46.01 17.24 1.59
CA ARG A 188 -46.56 16.31 2.57
C ARG A 188 -46.04 16.59 3.98
N VAL A 189 -44.73 16.78 4.14
CA VAL A 189 -44.12 17.13 5.43
C VAL A 189 -44.60 18.51 5.90
N ALA A 190 -44.74 19.49 5.01
CA ALA A 190 -45.25 20.82 5.36
C ALA A 190 -46.71 20.78 5.86
N GLN A 191 -47.52 19.83 5.41
CA GLN A 191 -48.87 19.61 5.95
C GLN A 191 -48.84 19.00 7.34
N LEU A 192 -48.00 17.99 7.56
CA LEU A 192 -47.87 17.30 8.85
C LEU A 192 -47.26 18.20 9.93
N TYR A 193 -46.31 19.05 9.57
CA TYR A 193 -45.65 19.99 10.48
C TYR A 193 -46.63 20.95 11.17
N LYS A 194 -47.75 21.31 10.52
CA LYS A 194 -48.76 22.21 11.11
C LYS A 194 -49.40 21.66 12.39
N GLY A 195 -49.29 20.35 12.64
CA GLY A 195 -49.88 19.67 13.79
C GLY A 195 -48.87 19.09 14.79
N ASP A 196 -47.57 19.13 14.51
CA ASP A 196 -46.54 18.53 15.36
C ASP A 196 -45.25 19.39 15.41
N ASN A 197 -44.93 19.87 16.61
CA ASN A 197 -43.72 20.66 16.90
C ASN A 197 -42.57 19.79 17.46
N SER A 198 -42.59 18.48 17.22
CA SER A 198 -41.52 17.58 17.63
C SER A 198 -40.20 17.88 16.92
N GLN A 199 -39.07 17.59 17.58
CA GLN A 199 -37.74 17.77 16.99
C GLN A 199 -37.52 16.89 15.74
N LEU A 200 -38.19 15.74 15.68
CA LEU A 200 -38.22 14.85 14.53
C LEU A 200 -38.90 15.51 13.33
N MET A 201 -40.05 16.15 13.54
CA MET A 201 -40.81 16.82 12.49
C MET A 201 -40.08 18.07 11.97
N GLU A 202 -39.39 18.81 12.85
CA GLU A 202 -38.48 19.89 12.45
C GLU A 202 -37.34 19.38 11.56
N ASP A 203 -36.70 18.27 11.94
CA ASP A 203 -35.60 17.69 11.16
C ASP A 203 -36.11 17.13 9.80
N LEU A 204 -37.31 16.54 9.75
CA LEU A 204 -37.94 16.12 8.49
C LEU A 204 -38.28 17.33 7.59
N LEU A 205 -38.73 18.45 8.17
CA LEU A 205 -38.97 19.68 7.42
C LEU A 205 -37.67 20.26 6.84
N VAL A 206 -36.58 20.23 7.62
CA VAL A 206 -35.26 20.63 7.15
C VAL A 206 -34.79 19.71 6.02
N LEU A 207 -34.99 18.40 6.15
CA LEU A 207 -34.64 17.41 5.14
C LEU A 207 -35.42 17.59 3.83
N SER A 208 -36.71 17.90 3.92
CA SER A 208 -37.59 18.03 2.76
C SER A 208 -37.33 19.30 1.94
N ARG A 209 -36.83 20.37 2.58
CA ARG A 209 -36.43 21.62 1.92
C ARG A 209 -35.15 21.50 1.09
N GLY A 210 -34.32 20.50 1.37
CA GLY A 210 -33.08 20.25 0.65
C GLY A 210 -31.86 21.02 1.15
N PRO A 211 -30.67 20.65 0.65
CA PRO A 211 -29.42 21.28 1.03
C PRO A 211 -29.27 22.66 0.37
N THR A 212 -28.50 23.53 1.03
CA THR A 212 -28.02 24.78 0.44
C THR A 212 -26.98 24.51 -0.64
N GLN A 213 -26.80 25.47 -1.57
CA GLN A 213 -25.73 25.40 -2.58
C GLN A 213 -24.32 25.51 -1.98
N TYR A 214 -24.21 25.88 -0.70
CA TYR A 214 -22.93 26.00 -0.01
C TYR A 214 -22.41 24.63 0.42
N VAL A 215 -21.45 24.12 -0.35
CA VAL A 215 -20.88 22.78 -0.16
C VAL A 215 -19.40 22.87 0.22
N LEU A 216 -18.99 22.04 1.20
CA LEU A 216 -17.61 21.96 1.68
C LEU A 216 -17.01 20.59 1.37
N HIS A 217 -15.75 20.59 0.94
CA HIS A 217 -14.99 19.40 0.58
C HIS A 217 -13.79 19.21 1.50
N TYR A 218 -13.45 17.95 1.79
CA TYR A 218 -12.36 17.60 2.71
C TYR A 218 -11.44 16.53 2.15
N ASN A 219 -10.15 16.59 2.51
CA ASN A 219 -9.16 15.60 2.08
C ASN A 219 -9.25 14.26 2.88
N GLY A 220 -10.11 14.19 3.88
CA GLY A 220 -10.32 12.99 4.67
C GLY A 220 -11.33 13.17 5.79
N TYR A 221 -11.74 12.05 6.36
CA TYR A 221 -12.77 12.01 7.38
C TYR A 221 -12.52 10.83 8.33
N ILE A 222 -12.81 11.03 9.61
CA ILE A 222 -12.74 10.00 10.63
C ILE A 222 -14.16 9.67 11.08
N VAL A 223 -14.52 8.39 11.01
CA VAL A 223 -15.82 7.88 11.40
C VAL A 223 -15.71 6.41 11.81
N ASN A 224 -16.48 6.00 12.80
CA ASN A 224 -16.51 4.63 13.34
C ASN A 224 -15.12 4.13 13.79
N GLY A 225 -14.24 5.02 14.25
CA GLY A 225 -12.84 4.67 14.59
C GLY A 225 -11.91 4.47 13.39
N TYR A 226 -12.41 4.62 12.16
CA TYR A 226 -11.63 4.51 10.93
C TYR A 226 -11.29 5.88 10.37
N ARG A 227 -10.11 5.96 9.75
CA ARG A 227 -9.64 7.16 9.07
C ARG A 227 -9.66 6.90 7.58
N PHE A 228 -10.35 7.76 6.85
CA PHE A 228 -10.41 7.73 5.39
C PHE A 228 -9.71 8.95 4.80
N HIS A 229 -9.06 8.74 3.66
CA HIS A 229 -8.42 9.80 2.87
C HIS A 229 -8.93 9.76 1.44
N VAL A 230 -9.11 10.94 0.86
CA VAL A 230 -9.36 11.08 -0.57
C VAL A 230 -8.17 10.56 -1.36
N GLU A 231 -8.43 9.79 -2.43
CA GLU A 231 -7.41 9.11 -3.24
C GLU A 231 -6.26 10.04 -3.65
N ASP A 232 -6.57 11.25 -4.11
CA ASP A 232 -5.55 12.21 -4.56
C ASP A 232 -4.61 12.67 -3.44
N TYR A 233 -5.13 12.80 -2.22
CA TYR A 233 -4.32 13.08 -1.05
C TYR A 233 -3.53 11.84 -0.60
N ASP A 234 -4.16 10.68 -0.64
CA ASP A 234 -3.64 9.40 -0.17
C ASP A 234 -2.47 8.86 -1.03
N LYS A 235 -2.47 9.16 -2.34
CA LYS A 235 -1.39 8.80 -3.31
C LYS A 235 0.01 9.25 -2.87
N HIS A 236 0.09 10.31 -2.06
CA HIS A 236 1.37 10.88 -1.60
C HIS A 236 1.78 10.43 -0.19
N LEU A 237 0.95 9.63 0.48
CA LEU A 237 1.20 9.18 1.85
C LEU A 237 1.89 7.82 1.90
N ARG A 238 2.51 7.54 3.05
CA ARG A 238 3.17 6.25 3.32
C ARG A 238 2.17 5.12 3.59
N THR A 239 0.97 5.45 4.06
CA THR A 239 -0.11 4.51 4.39
C THR A 239 -1.34 4.91 3.61
N GLN A 240 -1.93 3.97 2.88
CA GLN A 240 -3.10 4.21 2.06
C GLN A 240 -4.39 3.90 2.84
N ASN A 241 -5.32 4.84 2.88
CA ASN A 241 -6.62 4.74 3.55
C ASN A 241 -7.79 5.25 2.67
N CYS A 242 -7.68 5.18 1.34
CA CYS A 242 -8.74 5.57 0.42
C CYS A 242 -9.75 4.46 0.05
N GLY A 243 -9.56 3.23 0.54
CA GLY A 243 -10.46 2.11 0.23
C GLY A 243 -11.74 2.14 1.07
N VAL A 244 -12.88 1.91 0.42
CA VAL A 244 -14.21 1.84 1.04
C VAL A 244 -14.88 0.51 0.69
N VAL A 245 -15.61 -0.06 1.66
CA VAL A 245 -16.41 -1.27 1.47
C VAL A 245 -17.81 -1.05 2.01
N VAL A 246 -18.82 -1.33 1.20
CA VAL A 246 -20.23 -1.27 1.59
C VAL A 246 -20.84 -2.64 1.41
N VAL A 247 -21.55 -3.11 2.43
CA VAL A 247 -22.25 -4.39 2.35
C VAL A 247 -23.60 -4.15 1.68
N GLY A 248 -23.82 -4.73 0.51
CA GLY A 248 -25.12 -4.75 -0.12
C GLY A 248 -25.95 -5.90 0.44
N GLU A 249 -27.07 -5.55 1.07
CA GLU A 249 -28.11 -6.51 1.38
C GLU A 249 -28.83 -6.86 0.07
N THR A 250 -28.92 -8.15 -0.21
CA THR A 250 -29.72 -8.68 -1.32
C THR A 250 -30.65 -9.70 -0.66
N GLY A 251 -31.93 -9.76 -1.07
CA GLY A 251 -33.04 -10.36 -0.32
C GLY A 251 -32.78 -11.73 0.35
N GLU A 252 -33.68 -12.12 1.27
CA GLU A 252 -33.59 -13.13 2.35
C GLU A 252 -32.89 -14.48 2.06
N HIS A 253 -32.60 -14.82 0.81
CA HIS A 253 -32.01 -16.08 0.38
C HIS A 253 -30.65 -15.95 -0.35
N SER A 254 -30.08 -14.74 -0.45
CA SER A 254 -28.82 -14.49 -1.17
C SER A 254 -27.71 -13.96 -0.26
N LYS A 255 -26.47 -14.38 -0.53
CA LYS A 255 -25.29 -13.94 0.24
C LYS A 255 -25.08 -12.44 0.03
N ASN A 256 -24.97 -11.69 1.13
CA ASN A 256 -24.54 -10.28 1.12
C ASN A 256 -23.36 -10.06 0.16
N ILE A 257 -23.50 -9.09 -0.73
CA ILE A 257 -22.46 -8.74 -1.72
C ILE A 257 -21.71 -7.53 -1.21
N ASP A 258 -20.43 -7.70 -0.91
CA ASP A 258 -19.55 -6.57 -0.56
C ASP A 258 -19.21 -5.76 -1.82
N TYR A 259 -19.59 -4.49 -1.86
CA TYR A 259 -19.16 -3.54 -2.87
C TYR A 259 -17.86 -2.88 -2.43
N TYR A 260 -16.86 -2.86 -3.32
CA TYR A 260 -15.56 -2.26 -3.08
C TYR A 260 -15.38 -1.01 -3.93
N GLY A 261 -14.89 0.06 -3.31
CA GLY A 261 -14.68 1.34 -3.98
C GLY A 261 -13.49 2.12 -3.45
N VAL A 262 -13.22 3.24 -4.12
CA VAL A 262 -12.17 4.19 -3.77
C VAL A 262 -12.80 5.55 -3.50
N LEU A 263 -12.49 6.13 -2.36
CA LEU A 263 -12.94 7.45 -1.94
C LEU A 263 -12.27 8.54 -2.78
N THR A 264 -13.04 9.26 -3.58
CA THR A 264 -12.58 10.37 -4.43
C THR A 264 -12.87 11.72 -3.82
N ASP A 265 -13.89 11.85 -2.98
CA ASP A 265 -14.18 13.10 -2.29
C ASP A 265 -14.97 12.88 -0.99
N VAL A 266 -14.87 13.84 -0.07
CA VAL A 266 -15.68 13.92 1.15
C VAL A 266 -16.43 15.23 1.12
N VAL A 267 -17.75 15.15 0.97
CA VAL A 267 -18.63 16.28 0.74
C VAL A 267 -19.49 16.52 1.99
N GLU A 268 -19.50 17.76 2.49
CA GLU A 268 -20.38 18.23 3.55
C GLU A 268 -21.46 19.12 2.95
N LEU A 269 -22.70 18.62 2.99
CA LEU A 269 -23.89 19.35 2.60
C LEU A 269 -24.47 20.06 3.81
N GLN A 270 -24.67 21.38 3.69
CA GLN A 270 -25.33 22.17 4.72
C GLN A 270 -26.83 22.27 4.45
N PHE A 271 -27.61 21.95 5.46
CA PHE A 271 -29.04 22.20 5.56
C PHE A 271 -29.27 23.35 6.56
N THR A 272 -30.51 23.83 6.68
CA THR A 272 -30.84 24.93 7.62
C THR A 272 -30.50 24.54 9.06
N GLY A 273 -29.33 24.95 9.55
CA GLY A 273 -28.82 24.62 10.90
C GLY A 273 -28.35 23.17 11.11
N ARG A 274 -28.39 22.32 10.06
CA ARG A 274 -27.99 20.91 10.11
C ARG A 274 -26.94 20.62 9.02
N ARG A 275 -26.23 19.50 9.12
CA ARG A 275 -25.24 19.11 8.12
C ARG A 275 -25.20 17.60 7.92
N VAL A 276 -24.82 17.17 6.72
CA VAL A 276 -24.66 15.76 6.36
C VAL A 276 -23.35 15.57 5.62
N ILE A 277 -22.61 14.52 5.96
CA ILE A 277 -21.38 14.13 5.28
C ILE A 277 -21.66 12.98 4.34
N LEU A 278 -21.21 13.11 3.09
CA LEU A 278 -21.28 12.09 2.05
C LEU A 278 -19.88 11.76 1.53
N PHE A 279 -19.66 10.47 1.26
CA PHE A 279 -18.45 9.99 0.59
C PHE A 279 -18.74 9.79 -0.88
N GLN A 280 -17.99 10.47 -1.74
CA GLN A 280 -18.03 10.26 -3.18
C GLN A 280 -17.03 9.16 -3.53
N CYS A 281 -17.51 8.09 -4.17
CA CYS A 281 -16.70 6.90 -4.42
C CYS A 281 -16.76 6.43 -5.88
N ASN A 282 -15.62 5.95 -6.38
CA ASN A 282 -15.52 5.18 -7.61
C ASN A 282 -15.58 3.68 -7.28
N TRP A 283 -16.59 2.98 -7.79
CA TRP A 283 -16.84 1.57 -7.49
C TRP A 283 -16.27 0.62 -8.55
N PHE A 284 -15.73 -0.52 -8.10
CA PHE A 284 -15.20 -1.56 -8.97
C PHE A 284 -16.29 -2.49 -9.51
N ASP A 285 -16.05 -3.11 -10.67
CA ASP A 285 -16.99 -4.08 -11.27
C ASP A 285 -17.07 -5.38 -10.45
N MET A 286 -18.17 -5.50 -9.71
CA MET A 286 -18.49 -6.64 -8.84
C MET A 286 -19.25 -7.77 -9.55
N TYR A 287 -19.81 -7.52 -10.74
CA TYR A 287 -20.70 -8.45 -11.42
C TYR A 287 -19.93 -9.45 -12.29
N ASP A 288 -18.81 -9.03 -12.88
CA ASP A 288 -17.95 -9.94 -13.64
C ASP A 288 -17.01 -10.77 -12.74
N LYS A 289 -17.47 -11.97 -12.37
CA LYS A 289 -16.70 -12.94 -11.54
C LYS A 289 -15.45 -13.54 -12.21
N LYS A 290 -15.22 -13.30 -13.52
CA LYS A 290 -14.03 -13.82 -14.23
C LYS A 290 -12.93 -12.77 -14.36
N LYS A 291 -13.32 -11.51 -14.58
CA LYS A 291 -12.40 -10.41 -14.88
C LYS A 291 -12.43 -9.26 -13.86
N GLY A 292 -13.53 -9.07 -13.13
CA GLY A 292 -13.74 -7.98 -12.16
C GLY A 292 -13.33 -8.37 -10.74
N ILE A 293 -13.93 -9.44 -10.20
CA ILE A 293 -13.65 -9.96 -8.86
C ILE A 293 -13.26 -11.44 -8.90
N LYS A 294 -12.25 -11.82 -8.11
CA LYS A 294 -11.86 -13.22 -7.90
C LYS A 294 -11.74 -13.50 -6.41
N THR A 295 -12.39 -14.57 -5.97
CA THR A 295 -12.20 -15.09 -4.61
C THR A 295 -11.36 -16.36 -4.72
N ASP A 296 -10.26 -16.42 -3.98
CA ASP A 296 -9.42 -17.62 -3.94
C ASP A 296 -9.99 -18.69 -2.99
N GLU A 297 -9.35 -19.86 -2.97
CA GLU A 297 -9.74 -21.01 -2.13
C GLU A 297 -9.65 -20.70 -0.62
N TYR A 298 -8.96 -19.62 -0.23
CA TYR A 298 -8.82 -19.17 1.16
C TYR A 298 -9.79 -18.05 1.54
N GLY A 299 -10.71 -17.68 0.63
CA GLY A 299 -11.69 -16.61 0.85
C GLY A 299 -11.13 -15.20 0.72
N ILE A 300 -9.93 -15.03 0.13
CA ILE A 300 -9.35 -13.72 -0.14
C ILE A 300 -9.97 -13.17 -1.43
N VAL A 301 -10.54 -11.98 -1.31
CA VAL A 301 -11.14 -11.24 -2.44
C VAL A 301 -10.06 -10.41 -3.14
N SER A 302 -9.88 -10.63 -4.43
CA SER A 302 -9.03 -9.85 -5.32
C SER A 302 -9.89 -9.07 -6.31
N VAL A 303 -9.79 -7.74 -6.26
CA VAL A 303 -10.55 -6.83 -7.13
C VAL A 303 -9.65 -6.29 -8.24
N ASN A 304 -10.18 -6.21 -9.46
CA ASN A 304 -9.47 -5.67 -10.60
C ASN A 304 -9.58 -4.14 -10.67
N TRP A 305 -8.49 -3.47 -10.30
CA TRP A 305 -8.37 -2.00 -10.25
C TRP A 305 -8.50 -1.30 -11.60
N GLY A 306 -8.32 -2.03 -12.72
CA GLY A 306 -8.46 -1.46 -14.06
C GLY A 306 -9.89 -1.43 -14.58
N ARG A 307 -10.86 -1.92 -13.79
CA ARG A 307 -12.24 -2.05 -14.23
C ARG A 307 -13.22 -1.50 -13.19
N PHE A 308 -13.62 -0.26 -13.43
CA PHE A 308 -14.71 0.37 -12.72
C PHE A 308 -16.06 -0.09 -13.28
N LEU A 309 -17.10 -0.01 -12.45
CA LEU A 309 -18.49 -0.16 -12.88
C LEU A 309 -18.77 0.82 -14.02
N LYS A 310 -19.15 0.29 -15.19
CA LYS A 310 -19.55 1.11 -16.34
C LYS A 310 -21.03 1.47 -16.18
N THR A 311 -21.30 2.72 -15.86
CA THR A 311 -22.65 3.29 -15.79
C THR A 311 -23.18 3.61 -17.19
N SER A 312 -24.12 2.81 -17.69
CA SER A 312 -25.22 3.20 -18.60
C SER A 312 -25.89 1.94 -19.14
N GLU A 313 -26.97 1.47 -18.50
CA GLU A 313 -28.22 0.95 -19.13
C GLU A 313 -29.07 0.16 -18.12
N PRO A 314 -30.41 0.17 -18.30
CA PRO A 314 -31.39 -0.26 -17.31
C PRO A 314 -31.48 -1.78 -17.27
N PHE A 315 -32.20 -2.36 -16.31
CA PHE A 315 -33.20 -3.42 -16.55
C PHE A 315 -33.52 -4.23 -15.29
N ASN A 316 -34.85 -4.32 -15.09
CA ASN A 316 -35.67 -5.35 -14.47
C ASN A 316 -35.42 -5.73 -13.01
N GLU A 317 -36.26 -5.14 -12.16
CA GLU A 317 -37.17 -5.83 -11.22
C GLU A 317 -36.82 -7.29 -10.92
N ASN A 318 -36.20 -7.51 -9.77
CA ASN A 318 -36.91 -8.09 -8.62
C ASN A 318 -36.02 -7.99 -7.37
N GLU A 319 -36.65 -7.54 -6.29
CA GLU A 319 -36.24 -7.63 -4.88
C GLU A 319 -34.90 -7.00 -4.43
N VAL A 320 -35.04 -5.94 -3.62
CA VAL A 320 -34.10 -5.45 -2.59
C VAL A 320 -32.70 -5.05 -3.10
N ALA A 321 -32.65 -4.38 -4.25
CA ALA A 321 -31.43 -3.76 -4.78
C ALA A 321 -31.47 -2.22 -4.77
N SER A 322 -32.31 -1.61 -3.93
CA SER A 322 -32.57 -0.16 -3.91
C SER A 322 -31.55 0.68 -3.13
N THR A 323 -30.66 0.09 -2.32
CA THR A 323 -29.73 0.87 -1.48
C THR A 323 -28.42 1.27 -2.18
N VAL A 324 -28.11 0.68 -3.36
CA VAL A 324 -26.87 0.97 -4.11
C VAL A 324 -27.13 1.30 -5.59
N LYS A 325 -28.38 1.23 -6.05
CA LYS A 325 -28.70 1.41 -7.49
C LYS A 325 -29.63 2.59 -7.71
N ALA A 326 -29.03 3.78 -7.77
CA ALA A 326 -29.51 4.87 -8.60
C ALA A 326 -28.39 5.91 -8.80
N THR A 327 -28.29 6.41 -10.03
CA THR A 327 -27.67 7.68 -10.46
C THR A 327 -26.12 7.81 -10.54
N ALA A 328 -25.66 7.60 -11.78
CA ALA A 328 -24.77 8.42 -12.62
C ALA A 328 -23.55 9.18 -12.05
N LYS A 329 -22.40 8.96 -12.71
CA LYS A 329 -21.07 9.59 -12.59
C LYS A 329 -20.38 9.50 -11.23
N TYR A 330 -21.09 9.64 -10.12
CA TYR A 330 -20.53 9.69 -8.77
C TYR A 330 -21.51 9.08 -7.76
N ALA A 331 -21.13 7.97 -7.12
CA ALA A 331 -21.99 7.34 -6.13
C ALA A 331 -21.64 7.86 -4.74
N PHE A 332 -22.56 8.63 -4.16
CA PHE A 332 -22.49 9.08 -2.78
C PHE A 332 -22.84 7.93 -1.83
N VAL A 333 -22.10 7.82 -0.74
CA VAL A 333 -22.40 6.88 0.34
C VAL A 333 -22.34 7.57 1.70
N ALA A 334 -23.34 7.32 2.53
CA ALA A 334 -23.32 7.75 3.92
C ALA A 334 -22.20 6.99 4.67
N PRO A 335 -21.31 7.67 5.42
CA PRO A 335 -20.18 7.01 6.09
C PRO A 335 -20.59 5.91 7.08
N GLY A 336 -21.83 5.94 7.58
CA GLY A 336 -22.40 4.91 8.46
C GLY A 336 -22.79 3.59 7.78
N ALA A 337 -22.94 3.56 6.45
CA ALA A 337 -23.26 2.34 5.68
C ALA A 337 -22.00 1.49 5.36
N ILE A 338 -20.82 1.98 5.73
CA ILE A 338 -19.54 1.29 5.53
C ILE A 338 -19.44 0.16 6.56
N GLY A 339 -19.36 -1.08 6.09
CA GLY A 339 -19.34 -2.26 6.94
C GLY A 339 -18.17 -2.25 7.92
N LYS A 340 -18.37 -2.84 9.12
CA LYS A 340 -17.29 -3.15 10.08
C LYS A 340 -16.40 -4.26 9.50
N GLY A 341 -15.58 -3.92 8.52
CA GLY A 341 -14.67 -4.84 7.86
C GLY A 341 -13.54 -5.27 8.80
N ARG A 342 -13.28 -6.58 8.86
CA ARG A 342 -12.09 -7.15 9.51
C ARG A 342 -10.85 -6.48 8.91
N GLY A 343 -10.20 -5.62 9.69
CA GLY A 343 -8.97 -4.92 9.32
C GLY A 343 -7.84 -5.89 9.00
N ARG A 344 -7.83 -6.43 7.78
CA ARG A 344 -6.60 -6.81 7.09
C ARG A 344 -6.46 -5.77 6.01
N GLY A 345 -5.62 -4.76 6.28
CA GLY A 345 -5.29 -3.75 5.28
C GLY A 345 -5.00 -4.46 3.96
N LEU A 346 -5.74 -4.07 2.92
CA LEU A 346 -5.39 -4.41 1.55
C LEU A 346 -3.93 -4.00 1.38
N LYS A 347 -3.03 -4.99 1.41
CA LYS A 347 -1.63 -4.76 1.10
C LYS A 347 -1.62 -4.37 -0.36
N SER A 348 -1.55 -3.06 -0.57
CA SER A 348 -1.07 -2.46 -1.78
C SER A 348 0.25 -3.16 -2.15
N ILE A 349 0.19 -4.05 -3.13
CA ILE A 349 1.32 -4.20 -4.05
C ILE A 349 1.24 -2.94 -4.89
N CYS A 350 1.67 -1.81 -4.30
CA CYS A 350 2.06 -0.65 -5.07
C CYS A 350 2.97 -1.19 -6.16
N SER A 351 2.66 -0.86 -7.40
CA SER A 351 3.67 -0.75 -8.43
C SER A 351 4.77 0.12 -7.86
N LEU A 352 5.78 -0.51 -7.25
CA LEU A 352 7.05 0.12 -6.90
C LEU A 352 7.42 0.90 -8.15
N GLY A 353 7.36 2.24 -8.08
CA GLY A 353 7.72 3.09 -9.19
C GLY A 353 9.01 2.54 -9.77
N VAL A 354 8.94 2.02 -11.00
CA VAL A 354 10.04 1.25 -11.56
C VAL A 354 11.23 2.19 -11.57
N ARG A 355 12.23 1.91 -10.74
CA ARG A 355 13.41 2.76 -10.58
C ARG A 355 13.94 3.02 -11.99
N GLY A 356 13.85 4.27 -12.45
CA GLY A 356 14.31 4.65 -13.78
C GLY A 356 15.78 4.26 -13.98
N SER A 357 16.21 4.13 -15.23
CA SER A 357 17.60 3.74 -15.52
C SER A 357 18.58 4.66 -14.78
N ASN A 358 19.45 4.08 -13.96
CA ASN A 358 20.44 4.84 -13.21
C ASN A 358 21.40 5.54 -14.18
N LYS A 359 21.41 6.88 -14.14
CA LYS A 359 22.23 7.73 -15.01
C LYS A 359 23.70 7.81 -14.56
N CYS A 360 24.05 7.25 -13.39
CA CYS A 360 25.37 7.33 -12.76
C CYS A 360 25.87 8.78 -12.70
N LYS A 361 25.03 9.68 -12.14
CA LYS A 361 25.24 11.14 -12.18
C LYS A 361 26.60 11.55 -11.61
N GLU A 362 27.01 10.95 -10.49
CA GLU A 362 28.30 11.22 -9.83
C GLU A 362 29.51 10.96 -10.73
N VAL A 363 29.49 9.89 -11.54
CA VAL A 363 30.58 9.59 -12.49
C VAL A 363 30.46 10.46 -13.74
N ALA A 364 29.27 10.95 -14.07
CA ALA A 364 29.03 11.83 -15.21
C ALA A 364 29.36 13.29 -14.92
N SER A 365 29.44 13.68 -13.63
CA SER A 365 29.80 15.03 -13.18
C SER A 365 31.28 15.21 -12.87
N LEU A 366 32.11 14.18 -13.10
CA LEU A 366 33.57 14.28 -12.94
C LEU A 366 34.15 15.27 -13.96
N GLU A 367 35.10 16.08 -13.53
CA GLU A 367 35.81 16.99 -14.43
C GLU A 367 36.69 16.22 -15.43
N VAL A 368 37.07 16.87 -16.53
CA VAL A 368 37.90 16.24 -17.57
C VAL A 368 39.27 15.91 -16.96
N GLY A 369 39.58 14.62 -16.86
CA GLY A 369 40.82 14.11 -16.26
C GLY A 369 40.69 13.63 -14.81
N GLU A 370 39.55 13.89 -14.14
CA GLU A 370 39.30 13.41 -12.78
C GLU A 370 38.93 11.92 -12.77
N LYS A 371 39.60 11.13 -11.91
CA LYS A 371 39.40 9.68 -11.78
C LYS A 371 39.06 9.28 -10.36
N LEU A 372 38.18 8.27 -10.23
CA LEU A 372 37.81 7.71 -8.94
C LEU A 372 38.70 6.53 -8.57
N LYS A 373 39.38 6.61 -7.42
CA LYS A 373 40.17 5.49 -6.89
C LYS A 373 39.28 4.31 -6.46
N VAL A 374 39.61 3.10 -6.90
CA VAL A 374 38.95 1.85 -6.49
C VAL A 374 39.96 0.86 -5.90
N THR A 375 39.51 0.03 -4.98
CA THR A 375 40.33 -1.04 -4.38
C THR A 375 39.74 -2.40 -4.74
N PHE A 376 40.61 -3.37 -5.02
CA PHE A 376 40.20 -4.73 -5.36
C PHE A 376 40.40 -5.68 -4.18
N TYR A 377 39.46 -6.61 -4.02
CA TYR A 377 39.57 -7.73 -3.09
C TYR A 377 38.94 -8.95 -3.75
N ASN A 378 39.66 -10.08 -3.80
CA ASN A 378 39.27 -11.31 -4.49
C ASN A 378 38.82 -11.11 -5.96
N ASN A 379 39.44 -10.19 -6.71
CA ASN A 379 39.11 -9.85 -8.11
C ASN A 379 37.80 -9.06 -8.35
N ARG A 380 37.27 -8.34 -7.36
CA ARG A 380 36.18 -7.35 -7.54
C ARG A 380 36.44 -6.14 -6.67
N THR A 381 35.79 -5.03 -7.02
CA THR A 381 35.92 -3.77 -6.26
C THR A 381 35.25 -3.86 -4.90
N VAL A 382 35.87 -3.27 -3.88
CA VAL A 382 35.32 -3.09 -2.53
C VAL A 382 35.42 -1.63 -2.09
N GLY A 383 34.72 -1.25 -1.02
CA GLY A 383 34.77 0.09 -0.45
C GLY A 383 33.84 1.11 -1.12
N LYS A 384 34.10 2.40 -0.83
CA LYS A 384 33.19 3.53 -1.12
C LYS A 384 32.76 3.60 -2.59
N ASN A 385 33.69 3.42 -3.52
CA ASN A 385 33.46 3.59 -4.95
C ASN A 385 33.01 2.30 -5.68
N SER A 386 32.92 1.15 -5.00
CA SER A 386 32.59 -0.14 -5.62
C SER A 386 31.20 -0.16 -6.27
N ASN A 387 30.21 0.44 -5.62
CA ASN A 387 28.85 0.55 -6.18
C ASN A 387 28.80 1.43 -7.43
N LEU A 388 29.57 2.52 -7.45
CA LEU A 388 29.68 3.41 -8.61
C LEU A 388 30.38 2.71 -9.78
N PHE A 389 31.45 1.97 -9.49
CA PHE A 389 32.16 1.16 -10.48
C PHE A 389 31.23 0.14 -11.15
N SER A 390 30.53 -0.68 -10.36
CA SER A 390 29.54 -1.66 -10.85
C SER A 390 28.44 -1.02 -11.72
N ARG A 391 27.92 0.15 -11.29
CA ARG A 391 26.91 0.91 -12.04
C ARG A 391 27.46 1.44 -13.37
N HIS A 392 28.70 1.91 -13.38
CA HIS A 392 29.38 2.41 -14.57
C HIS A 392 29.64 1.30 -15.58
N LEU A 393 30.13 0.12 -15.15
CA LEU A 393 30.24 -1.07 -16.01
C LEU A 393 28.89 -1.41 -16.66
N GLY A 394 27.81 -1.39 -15.88
CA GLY A 394 26.46 -1.62 -16.38
C GLY A 394 25.99 -0.54 -17.37
N LYS A 395 26.50 0.69 -17.31
CA LYS A 395 26.23 1.75 -18.30
C LYS A 395 26.97 1.46 -19.61
N ILE A 396 28.26 1.11 -19.54
CA ILE A 396 29.07 0.75 -20.71
C ILE A 396 28.45 -0.43 -21.46
N VAL A 397 28.09 -1.50 -20.73
CA VAL A 397 27.42 -2.69 -21.28
C VAL A 397 26.04 -2.33 -21.88
N ARG A 398 25.43 -1.22 -21.46
CA ARG A 398 24.16 -0.73 -21.99
C ARG A 398 24.28 0.13 -23.24
N ASP A 399 25.45 0.67 -23.51
CA ASP A 399 25.71 1.58 -24.62
C ASP A 399 25.78 0.83 -25.96
N ARG A 400 24.96 1.25 -26.93
CA ARG A 400 24.88 0.66 -28.27
C ARG A 400 26.14 0.87 -29.11
N ASN A 401 26.90 1.93 -28.84
CA ASN A 401 28.10 2.29 -29.61
C ASN A 401 29.33 1.53 -29.11
N ILE A 402 29.33 1.19 -27.82
CA ILE A 402 30.48 0.59 -27.14
C ILE A 402 30.34 -0.95 -27.09
N CYS A 403 29.20 -1.48 -26.63
CA CYS A 403 29.03 -2.91 -26.37
C CYS A 403 27.99 -3.54 -27.32
N PRO A 404 28.39 -4.45 -28.22
CA PRO A 404 27.46 -5.08 -29.15
C PRO A 404 26.52 -6.06 -28.44
N LEU A 405 25.23 -6.02 -28.79
CA LEU A 405 24.23 -6.96 -28.29
C LEU A 405 23.94 -8.13 -29.23
N GLY A 406 24.04 -7.89 -30.54
CA GLY A 406 23.77 -8.87 -31.60
C GLY A 406 24.93 -9.82 -31.87
N VAL A 407 25.48 -10.45 -30.83
CA VAL A 407 26.56 -11.45 -30.93
C VAL A 407 26.17 -12.75 -30.23
N ALA A 408 26.63 -13.89 -30.75
CA ALA A 408 26.27 -15.21 -30.22
C ALA A 408 26.75 -15.42 -28.78
N SER A 409 28.00 -15.06 -28.49
CA SER A 409 28.60 -15.12 -27.17
C SER A 409 29.52 -13.93 -26.93
N TRP A 410 29.78 -13.63 -25.67
CA TRP A 410 30.76 -12.60 -25.27
C TRP A 410 32.15 -12.86 -25.87
N ASP A 411 32.54 -14.13 -25.96
CA ASP A 411 33.86 -14.54 -26.44
C ASP A 411 34.03 -14.33 -27.96
N ARG A 412 32.95 -13.99 -28.68
CA ARG A 412 32.97 -13.60 -30.11
C ARG A 412 33.01 -12.08 -30.32
N ILE A 413 33.07 -11.29 -29.24
CA ILE A 413 33.25 -9.84 -29.35
C ILE A 413 34.70 -9.58 -29.78
N LYS A 414 34.88 -8.81 -30.86
CA LYS A 414 36.21 -8.42 -31.37
C LYS A 414 37.03 -7.72 -30.28
N GLU A 415 38.32 -8.01 -30.23
CA GLU A 415 39.24 -7.46 -29.23
C GLU A 415 39.29 -5.93 -29.26
N GLU A 416 39.18 -5.30 -30.43
CA GLU A 416 39.04 -3.85 -30.59
C GLU A 416 37.90 -3.26 -29.73
N LYS A 417 36.76 -3.95 -29.67
CA LYS A 417 35.62 -3.53 -28.85
C LYS A 417 35.85 -3.82 -27.37
N LEU A 418 36.56 -4.88 -27.02
CA LEU A 418 37.00 -5.15 -25.64
C LEU A 418 37.96 -4.05 -25.15
N ASN A 419 38.88 -3.61 -25.99
CA ASN A 419 39.81 -2.51 -25.72
C ASN A 419 39.08 -1.18 -25.57
N HIS A 420 38.09 -0.90 -26.43
CA HIS A 420 37.27 0.30 -26.29
C HIS A 420 36.44 0.31 -24.99
N MET A 421 35.90 -0.85 -24.59
CA MET A 421 35.24 -1.01 -23.29
C MET A 421 36.22 -0.79 -22.13
N TRP A 422 37.44 -1.31 -22.24
CA TRP A 422 38.50 -1.12 -21.26
C TRP A 422 38.93 0.34 -21.11
N ALA A 423 39.09 1.05 -22.23
CA ALA A 423 39.39 2.48 -22.25
C ALA A 423 38.28 3.30 -21.55
N ALA A 424 37.01 2.97 -21.79
CA ALA A 424 35.90 3.63 -21.12
C ALA A 424 35.88 3.43 -19.59
N VAL A 425 36.42 2.30 -19.09
CA VAL A 425 36.55 2.06 -17.64
C VAL A 425 37.70 2.88 -17.05
N THR A 426 38.86 2.86 -17.69
CA THR A 426 40.10 3.51 -17.22
C THR A 426 40.10 5.03 -17.40
N ASP A 427 39.16 5.57 -18.18
CA ASP A 427 38.86 7.00 -18.28
C ASP A 427 38.32 7.57 -16.96
N LYS A 428 37.51 6.79 -16.22
CA LYS A 428 36.79 7.27 -15.02
C LYS A 428 37.26 6.68 -13.70
N PHE A 429 38.06 5.62 -13.74
CA PHE A 429 38.50 4.90 -12.55
C PHE A 429 39.99 4.56 -12.62
N GLU A 430 40.63 4.61 -11.46
CA GLU A 430 42.03 4.26 -11.28
C GLU A 430 42.24 3.36 -10.05
N SER A 431 43.29 2.55 -10.10
CA SER A 431 43.75 1.69 -9.02
C SER A 431 45.20 1.31 -9.31
N ASP A 432 45.93 0.99 -8.25
CA ASP A 432 47.34 0.62 -8.34
C ASP A 432 47.51 -0.71 -9.12
N ASP A 433 46.48 -1.56 -9.15
CA ASP A 433 46.47 -2.89 -9.79
C ASP A 433 45.44 -3.04 -10.93
N MET A 434 45.06 -1.95 -11.63
CA MET A 434 43.99 -2.01 -12.65
C MET A 434 44.25 -3.04 -13.75
N ASP A 435 45.46 -3.07 -14.32
CA ASP A 435 45.78 -3.92 -15.45
C ASP A 435 45.77 -5.41 -15.11
N ILE A 436 46.19 -5.76 -13.88
CA ILE A 436 46.12 -7.12 -13.34
C ILE A 436 44.67 -7.62 -13.33
N HIS A 437 43.72 -6.72 -13.04
CA HIS A 437 42.30 -7.04 -12.97
C HIS A 437 41.54 -6.89 -14.30
N ARG A 438 42.19 -6.50 -15.41
CA ARG A 438 41.53 -6.29 -16.72
C ARG A 438 40.65 -7.46 -17.13
N ASN A 439 41.16 -8.69 -17.08
CA ASN A 439 40.41 -9.89 -17.45
C ASN A 439 39.23 -10.15 -16.51
N HIS A 440 39.38 -9.88 -15.22
CA HIS A 440 38.31 -10.03 -14.23
C HIS A 440 37.21 -8.97 -14.40
N ILE A 441 37.57 -7.75 -14.77
CA ILE A 441 36.64 -6.66 -15.05
C ILE A 441 35.85 -6.97 -16.33
N LEU A 442 36.52 -7.42 -17.40
CA LEU A 442 35.84 -7.88 -18.62
C LEU A 442 34.93 -9.10 -18.34
N GLY A 443 35.36 -10.01 -17.47
CA GLY A 443 34.52 -11.11 -16.97
C GLY A 443 33.28 -10.63 -16.21
N TRP A 444 33.41 -9.56 -15.42
CA TRP A 444 32.26 -8.92 -14.78
C TRP A 444 31.32 -8.27 -15.80
N MET A 445 31.86 -7.60 -16.82
CA MET A 445 31.05 -7.04 -17.89
C MET A 445 30.31 -8.13 -18.67
N LYS A 446 30.92 -9.30 -18.89
CA LYS A 446 30.27 -10.51 -19.44
C LYS A 446 29.06 -10.94 -18.63
N GLU A 447 29.17 -10.99 -17.30
CA GLU A 447 28.03 -11.29 -16.41
C GLU A 447 26.91 -10.27 -16.54
N LEU A 448 27.24 -8.97 -16.53
CA LEU A 448 26.28 -7.88 -16.68
C LEU A 448 25.59 -7.92 -18.05
N TRP A 449 26.33 -8.26 -19.10
CA TRP A 449 25.83 -8.40 -20.46
C TRP A 449 24.85 -9.58 -20.58
N ASN A 450 25.20 -10.74 -20.02
CA ASN A 450 24.30 -11.89 -19.95
C ASN A 450 23.03 -11.57 -19.15
N LYS A 451 23.17 -10.85 -18.02
CA LYS A 451 22.03 -10.40 -17.21
C LYS A 451 21.12 -9.45 -17.99
N ARG A 452 21.70 -8.50 -18.76
CA ARG A 452 20.95 -7.60 -19.65
C ARG A 452 20.15 -8.40 -20.67
N ARG A 453 20.75 -9.39 -21.36
CA ARG A 453 20.04 -10.25 -22.32
C ARG A 453 18.91 -11.05 -21.67
N GLY A 454 19.15 -11.58 -20.47
CA GLY A 454 18.12 -12.28 -19.69
C GLY A 454 16.94 -11.39 -19.32
N GLN A 455 17.19 -10.14 -18.93
CA GLN A 455 16.14 -9.14 -18.65
C GLN A 455 15.35 -8.79 -19.92
N LEU A 456 16.04 -8.61 -21.05
CA LEU A 456 15.39 -8.35 -22.33
C LEU A 456 14.46 -9.51 -22.75
N HIS A 457 14.95 -10.75 -22.62
CA HIS A 457 14.13 -11.93 -22.87
C HIS A 457 12.92 -11.98 -21.94
N ALA A 458 13.11 -11.80 -20.62
CA ALA A 458 12.03 -11.90 -19.64
C ALA A 458 10.93 -10.84 -19.84
N ASN A 459 11.30 -9.61 -20.22
CA ASN A 459 10.34 -8.49 -20.31
C ASN A 459 9.66 -8.39 -21.68
N TYR A 460 10.39 -8.72 -22.76
CA TYR A 460 9.94 -8.43 -24.13
C TYR A 460 9.65 -9.67 -24.97
N VAL A 461 10.12 -10.86 -24.59
CA VAL A 461 10.04 -12.08 -25.43
C VAL A 461 9.27 -13.21 -24.74
N LYS A 462 9.54 -13.45 -23.45
CA LYS A 462 8.96 -14.58 -22.71
C LYS A 462 7.43 -14.48 -22.67
N GLY A 463 6.76 -15.53 -23.16
CA GLY A 463 5.30 -15.63 -23.15
C GLY A 463 4.58 -14.82 -24.24
N LYS A 464 5.34 -14.23 -25.19
CA LYS A 464 4.80 -13.45 -26.31
C LYS A 464 5.08 -14.14 -27.65
N PRO A 465 4.20 -14.01 -28.66
CA PRO A 465 4.49 -14.45 -30.02
C PRO A 465 5.73 -13.72 -30.58
N ILE A 466 6.52 -14.41 -31.42
CA ILE A 466 7.75 -13.84 -32.02
C ILE A 466 7.44 -12.53 -32.78
N GLN A 467 6.31 -12.47 -33.49
CA GLN A 467 5.88 -11.27 -34.22
C GLN A 467 5.62 -10.07 -33.30
N GLU A 468 5.08 -10.30 -32.10
CA GLU A 468 4.85 -9.26 -31.10
C GLU A 468 6.18 -8.81 -30.46
N ALA A 469 7.08 -9.75 -30.19
CA ALA A 469 8.41 -9.46 -29.66
C ALA A 469 9.27 -8.62 -30.64
N LEU A 470 9.14 -8.85 -31.94
CA LEU A 470 9.83 -8.07 -32.98
C LEU A 470 9.30 -6.63 -33.09
N LYS A 471 8.00 -6.42 -32.89
CA LYS A 471 7.39 -5.08 -32.87
C LYS A 471 7.81 -4.27 -31.63
N ASN A 472 8.02 -4.93 -30.50
CA ASN A 472 8.33 -4.31 -29.21
C ASN A 472 9.85 -4.08 -29.00
N VAL A 473 10.47 -3.19 -29.79
CA VAL A 473 11.89 -2.86 -29.66
C VAL A 473 12.18 -2.09 -28.36
N PRO A 474 13.05 -2.58 -27.46
CA PRO A 474 13.39 -1.88 -26.22
C PRO A 474 14.09 -0.53 -26.46
N LYS A 475 13.74 0.49 -25.68
CA LYS A 475 14.34 1.84 -25.77
C LYS A 475 15.87 1.77 -25.59
N GLY A 476 16.62 2.25 -26.58
CA GLY A 476 18.09 2.28 -26.56
C GLY A 476 18.78 1.00 -27.08
N VAL A 477 18.03 0.03 -27.61
CA VAL A 477 18.58 -1.12 -28.35
C VAL A 477 18.45 -0.85 -29.85
N ASP A 478 19.50 -1.19 -30.61
CA ASP A 478 19.47 -1.09 -32.07
C ASP A 478 18.49 -2.11 -32.68
N LYS A 479 17.71 -1.69 -33.68
CA LYS A 479 16.67 -2.53 -34.28
C LYS A 479 17.24 -3.79 -34.93
N LYS A 480 18.36 -3.69 -35.65
CA LYS A 480 18.99 -4.85 -36.31
C LYS A 480 19.53 -5.84 -35.27
N GLN A 481 20.15 -5.33 -34.21
CA GLN A 481 20.63 -6.18 -33.10
C GLN A 481 19.46 -6.84 -32.35
N TRP A 482 18.33 -6.16 -32.19
CA TRP A 482 17.14 -6.72 -31.55
C TRP A 482 16.51 -7.84 -32.39
N GLU A 483 16.34 -7.62 -33.69
CA GLU A 483 15.81 -8.63 -34.61
C GLU A 483 16.67 -9.90 -34.60
N TRP A 484 17.99 -9.74 -34.66
CA TRP A 484 18.93 -10.86 -34.56
C TRP A 484 18.82 -11.57 -33.20
N LEU A 485 18.70 -10.83 -32.09
CA LEU A 485 18.54 -11.42 -30.76
C LEU A 485 17.28 -12.28 -30.64
N VAL A 486 16.14 -11.80 -31.16
CA VAL A 486 14.87 -12.52 -31.08
C VAL A 486 14.89 -13.75 -32.00
N LYS A 487 15.36 -13.61 -33.24
CA LYS A 487 15.32 -14.68 -34.25
C LYS A 487 16.43 -15.72 -34.09
N GLU A 488 17.65 -15.27 -33.82
CA GLU A 488 18.85 -16.13 -33.90
C GLU A 488 19.39 -16.57 -32.55
N HIS A 489 18.97 -15.94 -31.45
CA HIS A 489 19.44 -16.30 -30.11
C HIS A 489 18.36 -16.80 -29.16
N PHE A 490 17.28 -16.03 -28.98
CA PHE A 490 16.20 -16.43 -28.07
C PHE A 490 15.35 -17.58 -28.63
N ALA A 491 15.27 -17.70 -29.96
CA ALA A 491 14.58 -18.81 -30.60
C ALA A 491 15.40 -20.11 -30.65
N THR A 492 16.71 -20.09 -30.37
CA THR A 492 17.55 -21.29 -30.42
C THR A 492 17.13 -22.31 -29.36
N GLU A 493 17.03 -23.58 -29.74
CA GLU A 493 16.69 -24.69 -28.82
C GLU A 493 17.61 -24.75 -27.60
N SER A 494 18.91 -24.53 -27.80
CA SER A 494 19.91 -24.52 -26.72
C SER A 494 19.66 -23.42 -25.69
N PHE A 495 19.14 -22.26 -26.12
CA PHE A 495 18.77 -21.17 -25.22
C PHE A 495 17.49 -21.52 -24.45
N GLN A 496 16.47 -22.01 -25.14
CA GLN A 496 15.19 -22.39 -24.53
C GLN A 496 15.37 -23.50 -23.49
N ALA A 497 16.11 -24.56 -23.82
CA ALA A 497 16.41 -25.68 -22.93
C ALA A 497 17.12 -25.20 -21.64
N ARG A 498 18.12 -24.33 -21.77
CA ARG A 498 18.85 -23.75 -20.63
C ARG A 498 17.95 -22.81 -19.81
N SER A 499 17.12 -21.99 -20.45
CA SER A 499 16.17 -21.10 -19.79
C SER A 499 15.15 -21.88 -18.96
N ASN A 500 14.57 -22.95 -19.51
CA ASN A 500 13.60 -23.81 -18.83
C ASN A 500 14.23 -24.54 -17.65
N ARG A 501 15.44 -25.10 -17.82
CA ARG A 501 16.21 -25.72 -16.73
C ARG A 501 16.49 -24.73 -15.60
N ASN A 502 16.90 -23.50 -15.93
CA ASN A 502 17.17 -22.46 -14.93
C ASN A 502 15.89 -22.02 -14.20
N ALA A 503 14.75 -21.95 -14.89
CA ALA A 503 13.46 -21.67 -14.28
C ALA A 503 13.05 -22.78 -13.28
N ALA A 504 13.18 -24.05 -13.69
CA ALA A 504 12.91 -25.20 -12.82
C ALA A 504 13.90 -25.31 -11.63
N ASN A 505 15.16 -24.92 -11.82
CA ASN A 505 16.11 -24.84 -10.70
C ASN A 505 15.75 -23.72 -9.73
N ARG A 506 15.24 -22.59 -10.24
CA ARG A 506 14.82 -21.46 -9.41
C ARG A 506 13.60 -21.78 -8.55
N THR A 507 12.65 -22.59 -9.03
CA THR A 507 11.49 -23.03 -8.23
C THR A 507 11.88 -23.97 -7.09
N LYS A 508 13.00 -24.69 -7.20
CA LYS A 508 13.55 -25.57 -6.15
C LYS A 508 14.29 -24.80 -5.04
N LEU A 509 14.49 -23.48 -5.18
CA LEU A 509 15.21 -22.69 -4.19
C LEU A 509 14.35 -22.43 -2.95
N LYS A 510 14.53 -23.25 -1.90
CA LYS A 510 13.78 -23.15 -0.63
C LYS A 510 14.22 -22.00 0.29
N MET A 511 15.48 -21.56 0.19
CA MET A 511 16.02 -20.46 1.01
C MET A 511 16.37 -19.24 0.16
N LEU A 512 15.71 -18.12 0.44
CA LEU A 512 16.03 -16.82 -0.15
C LEU A 512 17.13 -16.14 0.69
N HIS A 513 18.01 -15.37 0.04
CA HIS A 513 18.98 -14.54 0.75
C HIS A 513 18.27 -13.28 1.29
N HIS A 514 18.50 -12.94 2.56
CA HIS A 514 17.99 -11.72 3.19
C HIS A 514 19.04 -10.59 3.25
N ILE A 515 20.14 -10.74 2.51
CA ILE A 515 21.19 -9.74 2.37
C ILE A 515 20.62 -8.43 1.81
N GLY A 516 20.99 -7.31 2.44
CA GLY A 516 20.72 -5.97 1.92
C GLY A 516 21.52 -5.65 0.65
N SER A 517 21.71 -4.37 0.34
CA SER A 517 22.43 -3.96 -0.88
C SER A 517 23.96 -4.17 -0.84
N LYS A 518 24.51 -4.68 0.26
CA LYS A 518 25.96 -4.92 0.42
C LYS A 518 26.30 -6.36 -0.02
N PRO A 519 27.26 -6.57 -0.94
CA PRO A 519 27.67 -7.91 -1.33
C PRO A 519 28.46 -8.62 -0.21
N ILE A 520 28.38 -9.95 -0.13
CA ILE A 520 29.07 -10.77 0.90
C ILE A 520 30.55 -10.42 1.01
N ARG A 521 31.20 -10.22 -0.13
CA ARG A 521 32.62 -9.84 -0.22
C ARG A 521 32.94 -8.54 0.50
N GLU A 522 32.07 -7.54 0.41
CA GLU A 522 32.24 -6.26 1.10
C GLU A 522 32.17 -6.49 2.62
N ILE A 523 31.29 -7.39 3.07
CA ILE A 523 31.18 -7.79 4.48
C ILE A 523 32.48 -8.48 4.94
N ILE A 524 33.01 -9.42 4.15
CA ILE A 524 34.29 -10.10 4.43
C ILE A 524 35.43 -9.07 4.52
N TYR A 525 35.52 -8.16 3.56
CA TYR A 525 36.54 -7.11 3.54
C TYR A 525 36.47 -6.21 4.78
N GLN A 526 35.26 -5.79 5.17
CA GLN A 526 35.03 -4.94 6.35
C GLN A 526 35.32 -5.67 7.68
N LYS A 527 35.11 -7.00 7.75
CA LYS A 527 35.25 -7.81 8.97
C LYS A 527 36.63 -8.44 9.17
N GLY A 528 37.68 -7.85 8.61
CA GLY A 528 39.07 -8.29 8.80
C GLY A 528 39.75 -8.82 7.54
N GLY A 529 39.01 -8.98 6.43
CA GLY A 529 39.60 -9.35 5.14
C GLY A 529 40.61 -8.31 4.61
N LYS A 530 40.41 -7.02 4.93
CA LYS A 530 41.37 -5.94 4.62
C LYS A 530 42.72 -6.10 5.36
N ASP A 531 42.71 -6.75 6.53
CA ASP A 531 43.87 -6.93 7.41
C ASP A 531 44.47 -8.34 7.27
N GLY A 532 44.08 -9.10 6.23
CA GLY A 532 44.52 -10.48 6.00
C GLY A 532 43.89 -11.53 6.93
N LYS A 533 42.88 -11.16 7.72
CA LYS A 533 42.19 -12.02 8.70
C LYS A 533 40.70 -12.15 8.34
N PRO A 534 40.34 -12.91 7.28
CA PRO A 534 38.94 -13.04 6.89
C PRO A 534 38.12 -13.77 7.96
N PRO A 535 36.85 -13.38 8.19
CA PRO A 535 35.96 -14.07 9.11
C PRO A 535 35.62 -15.49 8.62
N ASP A 536 35.28 -16.37 9.56
CA ASP A 536 34.88 -17.74 9.25
C ASP A 536 33.49 -17.81 8.57
N LEU A 537 33.20 -18.96 7.96
CA LEU A 537 31.97 -19.15 7.18
C LEU A 537 30.70 -19.02 8.05
N ALA A 538 30.78 -19.43 9.33
CA ALA A 538 29.68 -19.28 10.27
C ALA A 538 29.40 -17.80 10.56
N THR A 539 30.43 -16.99 10.85
CA THR A 539 30.26 -15.54 11.03
C THR A 539 29.67 -14.90 9.78
N ILE A 540 30.14 -15.26 8.59
CA ILE A 540 29.57 -14.77 7.32
C ILE A 540 28.10 -15.19 7.20
N PHE A 541 27.75 -16.43 7.53
CA PHE A 541 26.39 -16.95 7.46
C PHE A 541 25.42 -16.19 8.36
N PHE A 542 25.82 -15.89 9.60
CA PHE A 542 25.02 -15.13 10.56
C PHE A 542 24.86 -13.67 10.12
N GLU A 543 25.95 -13.01 9.74
CA GLU A 543 25.96 -11.60 9.36
C GLU A 543 25.15 -11.32 8.10
N THR A 544 25.10 -12.28 7.19
CA THR A 544 24.32 -12.18 5.95
C THR A 544 22.82 -12.40 6.17
N ARG A 545 22.41 -12.83 7.36
CA ARG A 545 21.00 -13.10 7.73
C ARG A 545 20.48 -12.23 8.87
N LYS A 546 21.33 -11.43 9.53
CA LYS A 546 20.91 -10.40 10.48
C LYS A 546 20.17 -9.28 9.74
N LYS A 547 18.90 -9.05 10.08
CA LYS A 547 18.15 -7.87 9.63
C LYS A 547 18.17 -6.86 10.77
N ASN A 548 18.77 -5.69 10.56
CA ASN A 548 18.87 -4.60 11.55
C ASN A 548 19.59 -4.92 12.86
N ASN A 549 20.66 -5.73 12.85
CA ASN A 549 21.44 -6.07 14.06
C ASN A 549 20.62 -6.68 15.22
N ILE A 550 19.48 -7.30 14.93
CA ILE A 550 18.73 -8.11 15.90
C ILE A 550 18.63 -9.51 15.29
N LEU A 551 18.93 -10.52 16.11
CA LEU A 551 18.84 -11.94 15.75
C LEU A 551 17.41 -12.31 15.39
#